data_AF-A0A932QHH7-F1
#
_entry.id   AF-A0A932QHH7-F1
#
_cell.length_a   1.000
_cell.length_b   1.000
_cell.length_c   1.000
_cell.angle_alpha   90.00
_cell.angle_beta   90.00
_cell.angle_gamma   90.00
#
_symmetry.space_group_name_H-M   'P 1'
#
loop_
_entity.id
_entity.type
_entity.pdbx_description
1 polymer ?
#
loop_
_entity_poly.entity_id
_entity_poly.type
_entity_poly.pdbx_seq_one_letter_code
_entity_poly.pdbx_strand_id
1 'polypeptide(L)'
;MQTIQLKKFGTVLVSRPAGLEAFRALRPTLDPNQPVAINFDGVLTVTPSWFDEFLTALAEYFSGRVELLATENASVRAMLPILAADRHDAASGPLQRAIVAMHLATSS
;
A
#
# COMPACT_ATOMS: atom_id res chain seq x y z
N MET A 1 9.16 -10.21 9.93
CA MET A 1 8.32 -9.33 9.11
C MET A 1 9.27 -8.47 8.31
N GLN A 2 9.11 -8.44 6.99
CA GLN A 2 9.98 -7.70 6.08
C GLN A 2 9.34 -6.34 5.76
N THR A 3 10.13 -5.28 5.58
CA THR A 3 9.60 -3.93 5.36
C THR A 3 10.00 -3.40 3.97
N ILE A 4 9.01 -3.03 3.18
CA ILE A 4 9.17 -2.35 1.90
C ILE A 4 9.23 -0.85 2.16
N GLN A 5 10.35 -0.23 1.79
CA GLN A 5 10.52 1.22 1.84
C GLN A 5 10.00 1.81 0.52
N LEU A 6 8.79 2.37 0.51
CA LEU A 6 8.13 2.78 -0.74
C LEU A 6 8.92 3.88 -1.48
N LYS A 7 9.66 4.72 -0.73
CA LYS A 7 10.59 5.73 -1.27
C LYS A 7 11.66 5.18 -2.23
N LYS A 8 11.96 3.87 -2.20
CA LYS A 8 12.91 3.22 -3.11
C LYS A 8 12.43 3.23 -4.57
N PHE A 9 11.13 3.42 -4.81
CA PHE A 9 10.55 3.55 -6.15
C PHE A 9 10.42 5.02 -6.61
N GLY A 10 10.89 5.96 -5.80
CA GLY A 10 10.72 7.41 -5.98
C GLY A 10 9.97 8.04 -4.81
N THR A 11 10.00 9.38 -4.75
CA THR A 11 9.30 10.15 -3.72
C THR A 11 7.96 10.72 -4.22
N VAL A 12 7.75 10.74 -5.54
CA VAL A 12 6.53 11.17 -6.23
C VAL A 12 6.03 9.98 -7.05
N LEU A 13 4.97 9.32 -6.57
CA LEU A 13 4.49 8.02 -7.07
C LEU A 13 3.12 8.17 -7.73
N VAL A 14 3.10 8.62 -8.99
CA VAL A 14 1.85 9.09 -9.63
C VAL A 14 1.40 8.34 -10.89
N SER A 15 2.31 7.63 -11.56
CA SER A 15 2.03 6.95 -12.84
C SER A 15 1.50 5.53 -12.65
N ARG A 16 0.22 5.27 -12.98
CA ARG A 16 -0.43 3.95 -12.81
C ARG A 16 0.42 2.74 -13.23
N PRO A 17 0.95 2.63 -14.47
CA PRO A 17 1.72 1.45 -14.88
C PRO A 17 2.99 1.26 -14.03
N ALA A 18 3.55 2.32 -13.46
CA ALA A 18 4.75 2.23 -12.63
C ALA A 18 4.51 1.52 -11.28
N GLY A 19 3.26 1.44 -10.80
CA GLY A 19 2.92 0.70 -9.59
C GLY A 19 3.15 -0.81 -9.74
N LEU A 20 2.62 -1.39 -10.83
CA LEU A 20 2.83 -2.81 -11.13
C LEU A 20 4.29 -3.13 -11.45
N GLU A 21 4.98 -2.25 -12.18
CA GLU A 21 6.42 -2.43 -12.48
C GLU A 21 7.28 -2.39 -11.20
N ALA A 22 6.96 -1.50 -10.25
CA ALA A 22 7.63 -1.46 -8.95
C ALA A 22 7.48 -2.79 -8.20
N PHE A 23 6.28 -3.38 -8.19
CA PHE A 23 6.06 -4.70 -7.61
C PHE A 23 6.88 -5.78 -8.34
N ARG A 24 6.84 -5.80 -9.68
CA ARG A 24 7.58 -6.79 -10.49
C ARG A 24 9.09 -6.76 -10.22
N ALA A 25 9.66 -5.56 -10.09
CA ALA A 25 11.08 -5.37 -9.77
C ALA A 25 11.43 -5.82 -8.34
N LEU A 26 10.51 -5.60 -7.39
CA LEU A 26 10.70 -5.97 -5.98
C LEU A 26 10.52 -7.47 -5.72
N ARG A 27 9.56 -8.11 -6.40
CA ARG A 27 9.11 -9.48 -6.11
C ARG A 27 10.25 -10.50 -5.92
N PRO A 28 11.33 -10.53 -6.73
CA PRO A 28 12.41 -11.50 -6.56
C PRO A 28 13.16 -11.40 -5.22
N THR A 29 13.06 -10.27 -4.51
CA THR A 29 13.76 -10.05 -3.24
C THR A 29 12.90 -10.35 -2.01
N LEU A 30 11.65 -10.79 -2.21
CA LEU A 30 10.69 -10.98 -1.14
C LEU A 30 10.64 -12.45 -0.72
N ASP A 31 10.63 -12.71 0.59
CA ASP A 31 10.27 -14.04 1.12
C ASP A 31 8.74 -14.13 1.24
N PRO A 32 8.05 -14.95 0.42
CA PRO A 32 6.60 -15.08 0.48
C PRO A 32 6.09 -15.72 1.78
N ASN A 33 6.93 -16.46 2.52
CA ASN A 33 6.51 -17.08 3.77
C ASN A 33 6.45 -16.07 4.92
N GLN A 34 7.13 -14.94 4.79
CA GLN A 34 7.17 -13.90 5.81
C GLN A 34 6.18 -12.75 5.50
N PRO A 35 5.33 -12.30 6.45
CA PRO A 35 4.46 -11.15 6.23
C PRO A 35 5.27 -9.88 5.96
N VAL A 36 4.66 -8.95 5.22
CA VAL A 36 5.30 -7.72 4.76
C VAL A 36 4.59 -6.47 5.27
N ALA A 37 5.36 -5.41 5.52
CA ALA A 37 4.83 -4.09 5.85
C ALA A 37 5.30 -3.04 4.82
N ILE A 38 4.42 -2.12 4.42
CA ILE A 38 4.76 -0.97 3.58
C ILE A 38 5.06 0.23 4.48
N ASN A 39 6.25 0.81 4.32
CA ASN A 39 6.65 2.06 4.95
C ASN A 39 6.55 3.21 3.95
N PHE A 40 5.81 4.25 4.31
CA PHE A 40 5.61 5.47 3.53
C PHE A 40 6.62 6.59 3.87
N ASP A 41 7.53 6.38 4.82
CA ASP A 41 8.57 7.35 5.13
C ASP A 41 9.36 7.78 3.88
N GLY A 42 9.57 9.08 3.73
CA GLY A 42 10.23 9.72 2.59
C GLY A 42 9.42 9.76 1.28
N VAL A 43 8.17 9.27 1.26
CA VAL A 43 7.24 9.55 0.16
C VAL A 43 6.69 10.96 0.33
N LEU A 44 6.72 11.76 -0.73
CA LEU A 44 6.12 13.10 -0.78
C LEU A 44 4.67 13.01 -1.22
N THR A 45 4.40 12.31 -2.32
CA THR A 45 3.04 12.11 -2.83
C THR A 45 2.86 10.74 -3.47
N VAL A 46 1.67 10.16 -3.34
CA VAL A 46 1.23 8.96 -4.05
C VAL A 46 -0.19 9.16 -4.59
N THR A 47 -0.47 8.66 -5.80
CA THR A 47 -1.84 8.64 -6.34
C THR A 47 -2.55 7.32 -6.04
N PRO A 48 -3.90 7.33 -5.91
CA PRO A 48 -4.67 6.10 -5.77
C PRO A 48 -4.37 5.06 -6.84
N SER A 49 -4.29 5.47 -8.11
CA SER A 49 -4.05 4.55 -9.22
C SER A 49 -2.66 3.91 -9.21
N TRP A 50 -1.62 4.62 -8.76
CA TRP A 50 -0.29 4.02 -8.61
C TRP A 50 -0.29 2.97 -7.49
N PHE A 51 -0.84 3.34 -6.33
CA PHE A 51 -0.79 2.47 -5.15
C PHE A 51 -1.71 1.27 -5.28
N ASP A 52 -2.85 1.41 -5.97
CA ASP A 52 -3.77 0.32 -6.23
C ASP A 52 -3.09 -0.83 -6.98
N GLU A 53 -2.42 -0.53 -8.10
CA GLU A 53 -1.69 -1.54 -8.88
C GLU A 53 -0.60 -2.23 -8.04
N PHE A 54 0.15 -1.46 -7.25
CA PHE A 54 1.20 -1.99 -6.38
C PHE A 54 0.63 -2.87 -5.25
N LEU A 55 -0.35 -2.36 -4.51
CA LEU A 55 -0.93 -3.02 -3.35
C LEU A 55 -1.71 -4.28 -3.75
N THR A 56 -2.46 -4.24 -4.85
CA THR A 56 -3.23 -5.39 -5.32
C THR A 56 -2.30 -6.57 -5.61
N ALA A 57 -1.28 -6.35 -6.45
CA ALA A 57 -0.33 -7.39 -6.81
C ALA A 57 0.47 -7.91 -5.61
N LEU A 58 0.83 -7.02 -4.67
CA LEU A 58 1.50 -7.40 -3.43
C LEU A 58 0.58 -8.22 -2.53
N ALA A 59 -0.66 -7.77 -2.32
CA ALA A 59 -1.62 -8.44 -1.46
C ALA A 59 -2.00 -9.82 -2.00
N GLU A 60 -2.17 -9.98 -3.30
CA GLU A 60 -2.36 -11.28 -3.95
C GLU A 60 -1.17 -12.22 -3.67
N TYR A 61 0.06 -11.72 -3.88
CA TYR A 61 1.27 -12.51 -3.67
C TYR A 61 1.47 -12.98 -2.21
N PHE A 62 1.00 -12.18 -1.24
CA PHE A 62 1.07 -12.50 0.19
C PHE A 62 -0.23 -13.07 0.78
N SER A 63 -1.26 -13.30 -0.03
CA SER A 63 -2.59 -13.71 0.43
C SER A 63 -3.15 -12.78 1.52
N GLY A 64 -3.04 -11.47 1.32
CA GLY A 64 -3.56 -10.42 2.22
C GLY A 64 -2.71 -10.15 3.47
N ARG A 65 -1.57 -10.84 3.66
CA ARG A 65 -0.63 -10.64 4.78
C ARG A 65 0.30 -9.44 4.57
N VAL A 66 -0.31 -8.28 4.29
CA VAL A 66 0.33 -6.99 4.08
C VAL A 66 -0.13 -6.01 5.16
N GLU A 67 0.79 -5.33 5.82
CA GLU A 67 0.50 -4.24 6.76
C GLU A 67 0.86 -2.89 6.16
N LEU A 68 0.04 -1.87 6.40
CA LEU A 68 0.35 -0.48 6.02
C LEU A 68 0.77 0.27 7.29
N LEU A 69 2.04 0.65 7.39
CA LEU A 69 2.52 1.37 8.56
C LEU A 69 1.87 2.76 8.63
N ALA A 70 1.48 3.17 9.84
CA ALA A 70 0.89 4.48 10.10
C ALA A 70 1.77 5.62 9.56
N THR A 71 1.14 6.66 9.01
CA THR A 71 1.85 7.81 8.44
C THR A 71 0.99 9.07 8.53
N GLU A 72 1.67 10.21 8.66
CA GLU A 72 1.06 11.54 8.59
C GLU A 72 1.05 12.12 7.17
N ASN A 73 1.53 11.36 6.16
CA ASN A 73 1.49 11.82 4.78
C ASN A 73 0.05 12.02 4.31
N ALA A 74 -0.32 13.26 4.00
CA ALA A 74 -1.67 13.65 3.61
C ALA A 74 -2.17 12.92 2.34
N SER A 75 -1.30 12.68 1.35
CA SER A 75 -1.68 11.96 0.12
C SER A 75 -2.04 10.50 0.41
N VAL A 76 -1.27 9.84 1.30
CA VAL A 76 -1.54 8.47 1.71
C VAL A 76 -2.87 8.42 2.48
N ARG A 77 -3.02 9.28 3.49
CA ARG A 77 -4.23 9.32 4.33
C ARG A 77 -5.50 9.60 3.52
N ALA A 78 -5.43 10.49 2.53
CA ALA A 78 -6.57 10.79 1.65
C ALA A 78 -6.90 9.66 0.66
N MET A 79 -5.88 8.92 0.21
CA MET A 79 -6.03 7.82 -0.74
C MET A 79 -6.67 6.56 -0.12
N LEU A 80 -6.33 6.22 1.13
CA LEU A 80 -6.74 4.95 1.74
C LEU A 80 -8.27 4.74 1.77
N PRO A 81 -9.10 5.73 2.18
CA PRO A 81 -10.56 5.58 2.14
C PRO A 81 -11.12 5.40 0.72
N ILE A 82 -10.51 6.06 -0.27
CA ILE A 82 -10.92 5.96 -1.68
C ILE A 82 -10.69 4.54 -2.19
N LEU A 83 -9.55 3.93 -1.87
CA LEU A 83 -9.23 2.57 -2.30
C LEU A 83 -10.01 1.50 -1.55
N ALA A 84 -10.41 1.76 -0.31
CA ALA A 84 -11.15 0.79 0.50
C ALA A 84 -12.65 0.72 0.16
N ALA A 85 -13.20 1.76 -0.46
CA ALA A 85 -14.62 1.85 -0.77
C ALA A 85 -15.08 0.67 -1.66
N ASP A 86 -16.00 -0.13 -1.13
CA ASP A 86 -16.64 -1.28 -1.82
C ASP A 86 -15.66 -2.29 -2.44
N ARG A 87 -14.54 -2.54 -1.75
CA ARG A 87 -13.49 -3.43 -2.24
C ARG A 87 -13.54 -4.83 -1.61
N HIS A 88 -13.49 -5.87 -2.45
CA HIS A 88 -13.67 -7.27 -2.05
C HIS A 88 -12.52 -8.22 -2.46
N ASP A 89 -11.33 -7.69 -2.75
CA ASP A 89 -10.16 -8.49 -3.15
C ASP A 89 -9.10 -8.63 -2.03
N ALA A 90 -7.93 -9.17 -2.35
CA ALA A 90 -6.86 -9.40 -1.37
C ALA A 90 -6.35 -8.11 -0.69
N ALA A 91 -6.53 -6.94 -1.29
CA ALA A 91 -6.12 -5.65 -0.73
C ALA A 91 -7.14 -5.07 0.27
N SER A 92 -8.38 -5.58 0.30
CA SER A 92 -9.44 -5.13 1.22
C SER A 92 -9.01 -5.21 2.70
N GLY A 93 -8.45 -6.35 3.12
CA GLY A 93 -7.97 -6.57 4.48
C GLY A 93 -6.87 -5.57 4.91
N PRO A 94 -5.76 -5.45 4.16
CA PRO A 94 -4.73 -4.43 4.42
C PRO A 94 -5.28 -3.00 4.52
N LEU A 95 -6.17 -2.60 3.60
CA LEU A 95 -6.77 -1.26 3.61
C LEU A 95 -7.66 -1.04 4.84
N GLN A 96 -8.50 -2.00 5.19
CA GLN A 96 -9.38 -1.89 6.35
C GLN A 96 -8.59 -1.79 7.66
N ARG A 97 -7.54 -2.60 7.82
CA ARG A 97 -6.64 -2.51 8.99
C ARG A 97 -5.97 -1.14 9.08
N ALA A 98 -5.52 -0.60 7.95
CA ALA A 98 -4.90 0.71 7.90
C ALA A 98 -5.86 1.84 8.29
N ILE A 99 -7.10 1.82 7.78
CA ILE A 99 -8.14 2.80 8.11
C ILE A 99 -8.41 2.84 9.61
N VAL A 100 -8.53 1.66 10.24
CA VAL A 100 -8.74 1.55 11.69
C VAL A 100 -7.50 2.05 12.45
N ALA A 101 -6.31 1.57 12.11
CA ALA A 101 -5.07 1.92 12.80
C ALA A 101 -4.74 3.41 12.72
N MET A 102 -5.04 4.06 11.60
CA MET A 102 -4.78 5.49 11.36
C MET A 102 -5.96 6.40 11.73
N HIS A 103 -7.04 5.85 12.31
CA HIS A 103 -8.24 6.59 12.69
C HIS A 103 -8.83 7.40 11.51
N LEU A 104 -8.88 6.79 10.32
CA LEU A 104 -9.36 7.44 9.08
C LEU A 104 -10.87 7.24 8.83
N ALA A 105 -11.54 6.44 9.67
CA ALA A 105 -12.99 6.37 9.63
C ALA A 105 -13.56 7.72 10.10
N THR A 106 -14.39 8.34 9.26
CA THR A 106 -15.20 9.48 9.67
C THR A 106 -16.15 9.01 10.76
N SER A 107 -16.13 9.69 11.91
CA SER A 107 -17.24 9.63 12.86
C SER A 107 -18.49 10.05 12.10
N SER A 108 -19.38 9.10 11.81
CA SER A 108 -20.73 9.38 11.31
C SER A 108 -21.61 9.88 12.44
#